data_AF-A0A7S0IGU0-F1
#
_entry.id   AF-A0A7S0IGU0-F1
#
_cell.length_a   1.000
_cell.length_b   1.000
_cell.length_c   1.000
_cell.angle_alpha   90.00
_cell.angle_beta   90.00
_cell.angle_gamma   90.00
#
_symmetry.space_group_name_H-M   'P 1'
#
loop_
_entity.id
_entity.type
_entity.pdbx_description
1 polymer ?
#
loop_
_entity_poly.entity_id
_entity_poly.type
_entity_poly.pdbx_seq_one_letter_code
_entity_poly.pdbx_strand_id
1 'polypeptide(L)'
;AEGGAEGDAEGGAEDVSELFFGTMFKHVQALTRRGCHRAALECSKLALSLDRTDPRGFLCCVDYFALRCGEEDWLLDFADSFRSDGSLLSHPSYAYSTALARLGGGRPGRRLQTGATNGKEGKGNRRGTDRAASKGPGRLSDAHRAEADDALLRALLVHPAAATATLNRMESSSVSGDAAWRSVLSHPHFAHARDECGSASLERLYDVFAERHHLLWRPDEALRWLRSACERAARAVDGPDESTTIDGLTPTDFVAIRGETFPASAHNAYSYLAVEDFSDVVKRQLDEENPFMRRPPQPDEMDFAAELGVDRHALMDAVVEMERELEAMGPDAMERARNMGPAEAARFLEAARAAANDRGGGGGGGE
;
A
#
# COMPACT_ATOMS: atom_id res chain seq x y z
N ALA A 1 37.35 21.37 -29.08
CA ALA A 1 37.08 21.05 -27.67
C ALA A 1 35.59 21.25 -27.48
N GLU A 2 34.82 20.22 -27.84
CA GLU A 2 33.38 20.16 -27.57
C GLU A 2 33.23 19.00 -26.59
N GLY A 3 32.60 19.28 -25.46
CA GLY A 3 32.35 18.29 -24.43
C GLY A 3 31.74 18.94 -23.20
N GLY A 4 30.48 18.56 -22.93
CA GLY A 4 29.90 18.62 -21.60
C GLY A 4 28.73 19.58 -21.45
N ALA A 5 27.50 19.06 -21.60
CA ALA A 5 26.33 19.38 -20.76
C ALA A 5 25.09 18.58 -21.22
N GLU A 6 25.11 17.25 -21.05
CA GLU A 6 23.90 16.42 -21.04
C GLU A 6 24.13 15.36 -19.97
N GLY A 7 23.52 15.51 -18.78
CA GLY A 7 23.75 14.58 -17.67
C GLY A 7 22.86 14.75 -16.43
N ASP A 8 22.27 15.93 -16.18
CA ASP A 8 21.60 16.19 -14.89
C ASP A 8 20.05 16.17 -14.92
N ALA A 9 19.42 15.89 -16.08
CA ALA A 9 17.96 15.99 -16.19
C ALA A 9 17.20 14.69 -15.85
N GLU A 10 17.82 13.50 -15.98
CA GLU A 10 17.13 12.22 -15.75
C GLU A 10 16.93 11.92 -14.26
N GLY A 11 17.90 12.23 -13.39
CA GLY A 11 17.80 11.94 -11.95
C GLY A 11 16.71 12.72 -11.21
N GLY A 12 16.40 13.95 -11.65
CA GLY A 12 15.36 14.77 -11.01
C GLY A 12 13.93 14.34 -11.37
N ALA A 13 13.72 13.66 -12.49
CA ALA A 13 12.38 13.23 -12.94
C ALA A 13 11.91 11.94 -12.24
N GLU A 14 12.82 11.00 -12.02
CA GLU A 14 12.55 9.75 -11.28
C GLU A 14 12.16 10.05 -9.83
N ASP A 15 12.88 10.96 -9.16
CA ASP A 15 12.59 11.40 -7.79
C ASP A 15 11.21 12.07 -7.66
N VAL A 16 10.81 12.89 -8.64
CA VAL A 16 9.50 13.55 -8.64
C VAL A 16 8.37 12.54 -8.86
N SER A 17 8.58 11.54 -9.72
CA SER A 17 7.62 10.46 -9.94
C SER A 17 7.43 9.63 -8.66
N GLU A 18 8.52 9.21 -8.01
CA GLU A 18 8.47 8.46 -6.76
C GLU A 18 7.76 9.25 -5.65
N LEU A 19 8.09 10.55 -5.51
CA LEU A 19 7.45 11.43 -4.55
C LEU A 19 5.95 11.58 -4.83
N PHE A 20 5.56 11.73 -6.10
CA PHE A 20 4.16 11.83 -6.50
C PHE A 20 3.37 10.56 -6.15
N PHE A 21 3.85 9.39 -6.57
CA PHE A 21 3.16 8.13 -6.27
C PHE A 21 3.15 7.84 -4.77
N GLY A 22 4.23 8.18 -4.05
CA GLY A 22 4.30 8.03 -2.60
C GLY A 22 3.35 8.93 -1.83
N THR A 23 3.24 10.20 -2.21
CA THR A 23 2.29 11.14 -1.61
C THR A 23 0.85 10.76 -1.92
N MET A 24 0.58 10.31 -3.15
CA MET A 24 -0.74 9.82 -3.55
C MET A 24 -1.13 8.54 -2.79
N PHE A 25 -0.19 7.60 -2.59
CA PHE A 25 -0.46 6.39 -1.80
C PHE A 25 -0.79 6.74 -0.33
N LYS A 26 -0.02 7.66 0.28
CA LYS A 26 -0.32 8.18 1.63
C LYS A 26 -1.68 8.87 1.69
N HIS A 27 -2.06 9.61 0.65
CA HIS A 27 -3.38 10.21 0.55
C HIS A 27 -4.49 9.16 0.50
N VAL A 28 -4.31 8.10 -0.30
CA VAL A 28 -5.22 6.95 -0.35
C VAL A 28 -5.37 6.29 1.02
N GLN A 29 -4.28 6.04 1.74
CA GLN A 29 -4.33 5.50 3.11
C GLN A 29 -5.12 6.41 4.07
N ALA A 30 -4.95 7.73 3.97
CA ALA A 30 -5.71 8.67 4.78
C ALA A 30 -7.20 8.66 4.45
N LEU A 31 -7.57 8.49 3.16
CA LEU A 31 -8.96 8.37 2.73
C LEU A 31 -9.62 7.09 3.25
N THR A 32 -8.92 5.95 3.22
CA THR A 32 -9.48 4.66 3.69
C THR A 32 -9.74 4.67 5.19
N ARG A 33 -8.82 5.25 5.98
CA ARG A 33 -8.96 5.45 7.44
C ARG A 33 -10.16 6.33 7.80
N ARG A 34 -10.53 7.26 6.91
CA ARG A 34 -11.74 8.11 7.03
C ARG A 34 -13.02 7.43 6.51
N GLY A 35 -12.90 6.22 5.95
CA GLY A 35 -14.02 5.50 5.33
C GLY A 35 -14.38 5.98 3.92
N CYS A 36 -13.57 6.85 3.31
CA CYS A 36 -13.80 7.42 1.98
C CYS A 36 -13.33 6.50 0.84
N HIS A 37 -13.81 5.25 0.82
CA HIS A 37 -13.36 4.20 -0.10
C HIS A 37 -13.55 4.53 -1.59
N ARG A 38 -14.63 5.27 -1.94
CA ARG A 38 -14.85 5.71 -3.33
C ARG A 38 -13.77 6.69 -3.80
N ALA A 39 -13.37 7.64 -2.95
CA ALA A 39 -12.31 8.58 -3.29
C ALA A 39 -10.95 7.86 -3.38
N ALA A 40 -10.68 6.94 -2.45
CA ALA A 40 -9.49 6.09 -2.50
C ALA A 40 -9.41 5.32 -3.83
N LEU A 41 -10.52 4.70 -4.25
CA LEU A 41 -10.62 4.00 -5.53
C LEU A 41 -10.28 4.90 -6.73
N GLU A 42 -10.86 6.11 -6.81
CA GLU A 42 -10.60 7.01 -7.94
C GLU A 42 -9.15 7.51 -7.95
N CYS A 43 -8.55 7.76 -6.79
CA CYS A 43 -7.12 8.08 -6.69
C CYS A 43 -6.24 6.91 -7.15
N SER A 44 -6.55 5.67 -6.75
CA SER A 44 -5.83 4.47 -7.20
C SER A 44 -5.99 4.23 -8.70
N LYS A 45 -7.18 4.45 -9.27
CA LYS A 45 -7.41 4.39 -10.71
C LYS A 45 -6.56 5.40 -11.46
N LEU A 46 -6.49 6.65 -10.97
CA LEU A 46 -5.63 7.68 -11.55
C LEU A 46 -4.17 7.23 -11.50
N ALA A 47 -3.69 6.74 -10.35
CA ALA A 47 -2.33 6.22 -10.22
C ALA A 47 -1.99 5.16 -11.27
N LEU A 48 -2.84 4.14 -11.38
CA LEU A 48 -2.66 3.02 -12.31
C LEU A 48 -2.82 3.43 -13.78
N SER A 49 -3.53 4.53 -14.05
CA SER A 49 -3.62 5.10 -15.40
C SER A 49 -2.36 5.86 -15.81
N LEU A 50 -1.63 6.43 -14.85
CA LEU A 50 -0.38 7.14 -15.06
C LEU A 50 0.79 6.16 -15.19
N ASP A 51 0.83 5.14 -14.34
CA ASP A 51 1.83 4.07 -14.39
C ASP A 51 1.21 2.71 -14.09
N ARG A 52 1.24 1.81 -15.09
CA ARG A 52 0.71 0.45 -14.99
C ARG A 52 1.68 -0.54 -14.34
N THR A 53 2.95 -0.17 -14.18
CA THR A 53 3.94 -1.00 -13.48
C THR A 53 3.67 -1.07 -11.98
N ASP A 54 2.89 -0.09 -11.47
CA ASP A 54 2.46 0.01 -10.09
C ASP A 54 3.63 0.05 -9.07
N PRO A 55 4.48 1.08 -9.11
CA PRO A 55 5.67 1.18 -8.28
C PRO A 55 5.38 1.24 -6.76
N ARG A 56 4.12 1.45 -6.36
CA ARG A 56 3.71 1.62 -4.95
C ARG A 56 2.70 0.59 -4.46
N GLY A 57 2.30 -0.37 -5.28
CA GLY A 57 1.39 -1.44 -4.88
C GLY A 57 -0.07 -1.04 -4.74
N PHE A 58 -0.57 -0.08 -5.53
CA PHE A 58 -2.00 0.24 -5.62
C PHE A 58 -2.85 -0.97 -6.04
N LEU A 59 -2.30 -1.89 -6.85
CA LEU A 59 -2.97 -3.13 -7.23
C LEU A 59 -3.25 -4.04 -6.03
N CYS A 60 -2.52 -3.90 -4.93
CA CYS A 60 -2.72 -4.71 -3.72
C CYS A 60 -3.91 -4.25 -2.86
N CYS A 61 -4.56 -3.13 -3.19
CA CYS A 61 -5.66 -2.58 -2.39
C CYS A 61 -6.83 -1.98 -3.20
N VAL A 62 -6.68 -1.78 -4.51
CA VAL A 62 -7.74 -1.17 -5.33
C VAL A 62 -9.01 -2.04 -5.39
N ASP A 63 -8.86 -3.37 -5.38
CA ASP A 63 -9.94 -4.34 -5.35
C ASP A 63 -10.73 -4.25 -4.04
N TYR A 64 -10.03 -4.09 -2.91
CA TYR A 64 -10.65 -3.80 -1.62
C TYR A 64 -11.52 -2.54 -1.68
N PHE A 65 -11.02 -1.45 -2.27
CA PHE A 65 -11.79 -0.20 -2.35
C PHE A 65 -13.04 -0.36 -3.20
N ALA A 66 -12.93 -1.05 -4.34
CA ALA A 66 -14.06 -1.37 -5.20
C ALA A 66 -15.16 -2.13 -4.45
N LEU A 67 -14.80 -3.20 -3.73
CA LEU A 67 -15.75 -3.96 -2.91
C LEU A 67 -16.36 -3.12 -1.79
N ARG A 68 -15.57 -2.28 -1.11
CA ARG A 68 -16.06 -1.43 -0.01
C ARG A 68 -17.04 -0.36 -0.47
N CYS A 69 -16.90 0.16 -1.70
CA CYS A 69 -17.79 1.18 -2.24
C CYS A 69 -18.90 0.65 -3.16
N GLY A 70 -18.92 -0.65 -3.45
CA GLY A 70 -19.98 -1.30 -4.24
C GLY A 70 -19.79 -1.10 -5.75
N GLU A 71 -18.55 -1.21 -6.20
CA GLU A 71 -18.15 -1.08 -7.62
C GLU A 71 -17.64 -2.44 -8.11
N GLU A 72 -18.46 -3.47 -7.87
CA GLU A 72 -18.14 -4.86 -8.19
C GLU A 72 -18.02 -5.08 -9.71
N ASP A 73 -18.91 -4.49 -10.50
CA ASP A 73 -18.88 -4.62 -11.96
C ASP A 73 -17.59 -4.03 -12.54
N TRP A 74 -17.17 -2.86 -12.04
CA TRP A 74 -15.89 -2.26 -12.42
C TRP A 74 -14.71 -3.17 -12.05
N LEU A 75 -14.74 -3.79 -10.87
CA LEU A 75 -13.67 -4.70 -10.45
C LEU A 75 -13.58 -5.92 -11.36
N LEU A 76 -14.71 -6.50 -11.76
CA LEU A 76 -14.74 -7.63 -12.69
C LEU A 76 -14.16 -7.24 -14.05
N ASP A 77 -14.63 -6.14 -14.63
CA ASP A 77 -14.10 -5.62 -15.90
C ASP A 77 -12.59 -5.32 -15.79
N PHE A 78 -12.17 -4.67 -14.70
CA PHE A 78 -10.77 -4.34 -14.45
C PHE A 78 -9.89 -5.58 -14.33
N ALA A 79 -10.35 -6.62 -13.61
CA ALA A 79 -9.61 -7.86 -13.43
C ALA A 79 -9.38 -8.58 -14.77
N ASP A 80 -10.35 -8.54 -15.68
CA ASP A 80 -10.27 -9.18 -16.99
C ASP A 80 -9.51 -8.34 -18.02
N SER A 81 -9.55 -7.00 -17.94
CA SER A 81 -9.01 -6.12 -18.98
C SER A 81 -7.70 -5.40 -18.66
N PHE A 82 -7.28 -5.34 -17.39
CA PHE A 82 -6.11 -4.52 -16.99
C PHE A 82 -4.80 -4.99 -17.62
N ARG A 83 -4.59 -6.32 -17.69
CA ARG A 83 -3.46 -6.93 -18.40
C ARG A 83 -3.99 -7.95 -19.41
N SER A 84 -3.48 -7.90 -20.63
CA SER A 84 -3.93 -8.77 -21.73
C SER A 84 -3.59 -10.25 -21.52
N ASP A 85 -2.67 -10.56 -20.61
CA ASP A 85 -2.26 -11.91 -20.24
C ASP A 85 -3.16 -12.55 -19.17
N GLY A 86 -4.13 -11.81 -18.62
CA GLY A 86 -4.98 -12.28 -17.53
C GLY A 86 -4.24 -12.51 -16.20
N SER A 87 -2.96 -12.10 -16.09
CA SER A 87 -2.11 -12.37 -14.93
C SER A 87 -2.65 -11.78 -13.62
N LEU A 88 -3.54 -10.79 -13.72
CA LEU A 88 -4.16 -10.17 -12.55
C LEU A 88 -5.09 -11.14 -11.81
N LEU A 89 -5.77 -12.06 -12.50
CA LEU A 89 -6.62 -13.06 -11.86
C LEU A 89 -5.82 -14.12 -11.09
N SER A 90 -4.56 -14.34 -11.45
CA SER A 90 -3.63 -15.18 -10.71
C SER A 90 -3.09 -14.49 -9.45
N HIS A 91 -3.35 -13.19 -9.25
CA HIS A 91 -2.98 -12.51 -8.02
C HIS A 91 -3.97 -12.89 -6.90
N PRO A 92 -3.49 -13.20 -5.68
CA PRO A 92 -4.35 -13.72 -4.62
C PRO A 92 -5.50 -12.77 -4.26
N SER A 93 -5.25 -11.46 -4.20
CA SER A 93 -6.32 -10.51 -3.87
C SER A 93 -7.47 -10.55 -4.88
N TYR A 94 -7.18 -10.52 -6.19
CA TYR A 94 -8.19 -10.51 -7.24
C TYR A 94 -8.91 -11.85 -7.38
N ALA A 95 -8.22 -12.98 -7.16
CA ALA A 95 -8.87 -14.29 -7.16
C ALA A 95 -10.02 -14.34 -6.13
N TYR A 96 -9.77 -13.86 -4.91
CA TYR A 96 -10.78 -13.81 -3.85
C TYR A 96 -11.77 -12.64 -4.02
N SER A 97 -11.28 -11.46 -4.38
CA SER A 97 -12.09 -10.25 -4.50
C SER A 97 -13.08 -10.34 -5.66
N THR A 98 -12.71 -10.95 -6.79
CA THR A 98 -13.65 -11.19 -7.89
C THR A 98 -14.71 -12.23 -7.54
N ALA A 99 -14.39 -13.22 -6.70
CA ALA A 99 -15.40 -14.14 -6.17
C ALA A 99 -16.41 -13.40 -5.27
N LEU A 100 -15.95 -12.53 -4.38
CA LEU A 100 -16.81 -11.65 -3.60
C LEU A 100 -17.64 -10.72 -4.49
N ALA A 101 -17.05 -10.13 -5.53
CA ALA A 101 -17.75 -9.28 -6.49
C ALA A 101 -18.89 -10.04 -7.20
N ARG A 102 -18.64 -11.27 -7.67
CA ARG A 102 -19.67 -12.16 -8.26
C ARG A 102 -20.76 -12.54 -7.26
N LEU A 103 -20.46 -12.54 -5.97
CA LEU A 103 -21.47 -12.69 -4.91
C LEU A 103 -22.25 -11.40 -4.61
N GLY A 104 -21.78 -10.23 -5.08
CA GLY A 104 -22.39 -8.92 -4.77
C GLY A 104 -21.69 -8.17 -3.62
N GLY A 105 -20.38 -8.37 -3.44
CA GLY A 105 -19.50 -7.45 -2.71
C GLY A 105 -19.58 -7.49 -1.18
N GLY A 106 -19.92 -8.62 -0.57
CA GLY A 106 -20.06 -8.73 0.89
C GLY A 106 -21.21 -7.90 1.48
N ARG A 107 -22.04 -7.29 0.62
CA ARG A 107 -23.31 -6.65 0.97
C ARG A 107 -24.44 -7.40 0.27
N PRO A 108 -25.30 -8.15 0.99
CA PRO A 108 -26.33 -8.95 0.34
C PRO A 108 -27.22 -8.12 -0.60
N GLY A 109 -27.16 -8.46 -1.89
CA GLY A 109 -28.14 -8.15 -2.94
C GLY A 109 -28.04 -6.79 -3.63
N ARG A 110 -26.83 -6.28 -3.85
CA ARG A 110 -26.64 -5.10 -4.71
C ARG A 110 -25.87 -5.42 -6.00
N ARG A 111 -26.27 -6.44 -6.77
CA ARG A 111 -26.02 -6.35 -8.21
C ARG A 111 -27.07 -5.44 -8.82
N LEU A 112 -26.64 -4.29 -9.34
CA LEU A 112 -27.43 -3.55 -10.30
C LEU A 112 -27.70 -4.52 -11.46
N GLN A 113 -28.95 -4.63 -11.88
CA GLN A 113 -29.27 -5.32 -13.13
C GLN A 113 -28.47 -4.62 -14.23
N THR A 114 -27.44 -5.28 -14.76
CA THR A 114 -26.93 -4.95 -16.07
C THR A 114 -28.07 -5.19 -17.03
N GLY A 115 -28.72 -4.11 -17.46
CA GLY A 115 -29.78 -4.15 -18.43
C GLY A 115 -29.23 -4.82 -19.69
N ALA A 116 -29.72 -6.00 -19.99
CA ALA A 116 -29.47 -6.67 -21.26
C ALA A 116 -29.84 -5.70 -22.39
N THR A 117 -28.84 -5.18 -23.08
CA THR A 117 -29.00 -4.44 -24.32
C THR A 117 -29.41 -5.43 -25.40
N ASN A 118 -30.73 -5.63 -25.55
CA ASN A 118 -31.28 -6.13 -26.79
C ASN A 118 -32.46 -5.26 -27.20
N GLY A 119 -32.28 -4.58 -28.34
CA GLY A 119 -33.21 -3.61 -28.86
C GLY A 119 -34.55 -4.21 -29.26
N LYS A 120 -35.62 -3.45 -29.00
CA LYS A 120 -36.64 -3.15 -30.00
C LYS A 120 -37.46 -1.94 -29.58
N GLU A 121 -37.62 -1.05 -30.55
CA GLU A 121 -38.34 0.20 -30.48
C GLU A 121 -39.79 0.04 -30.02
N GLY A 122 -40.28 1.01 -29.26
CA GLY A 122 -41.67 1.12 -28.86
C GLY A 122 -41.98 2.53 -28.38
N LYS A 123 -42.33 3.42 -29.33
CA LYS A 123 -42.91 4.74 -29.07
C LYS A 123 -44.11 4.61 -28.12
N GLY A 124 -44.06 5.28 -26.97
CA GLY A 124 -45.17 5.30 -26.02
C GLY A 124 -45.01 6.39 -24.98
N ASN A 125 -45.55 7.57 -25.27
CA ASN A 125 -45.68 8.68 -24.34
C ASN A 125 -46.60 8.27 -23.17
N ARG A 126 -46.07 8.08 -21.96
CA ARG A 126 -46.84 8.12 -20.71
C ARG A 126 -46.08 8.89 -19.65
N ARG A 127 -46.54 10.12 -19.42
CA ARG A 127 -46.52 10.74 -18.10
C ARG A 127 -47.30 9.82 -17.15
N GLY A 128 -46.57 9.18 -16.24
CA GLY A 128 -47.12 8.39 -15.15
C GLY A 128 -46.19 8.56 -13.96
N THR A 129 -46.72 9.15 -12.89
CA THR A 129 -46.04 9.30 -11.61
C THR A 129 -45.93 7.93 -10.94
N ASP A 130 -44.94 7.13 -11.34
CA ASP A 130 -44.63 5.90 -10.65
C ASP A 130 -43.53 6.19 -9.63
N ARG A 131 -43.96 6.40 -8.38
CA ARG A 131 -43.10 6.12 -7.23
C ARG A 131 -42.69 4.65 -7.37
N ALA A 132 -41.53 4.41 -7.95
CA ALA A 132 -40.91 3.11 -8.00
C ALA A 132 -40.77 2.65 -6.55
N ALA A 133 -41.67 1.76 -6.13
CA ALA A 133 -41.50 0.98 -4.92
C ALA A 133 -40.10 0.36 -5.03
N SER A 134 -39.20 0.80 -4.15
CA SER A 134 -37.85 0.26 -4.04
C SER A 134 -38.00 -1.22 -3.70
N LYS A 135 -38.06 -2.07 -4.73
CA LYS A 135 -37.92 -3.52 -4.56
C LYS A 135 -36.60 -3.70 -3.84
N GLY A 136 -36.67 -4.32 -2.67
CA GLY A 136 -35.49 -4.63 -1.87
C GLY A 136 -34.46 -5.40 -2.69
N PRO A 137 -33.22 -5.49 -2.18
CA PRO A 137 -32.13 -6.18 -2.86
C PRO A 137 -32.58 -7.56 -3.37
N GLY A 138 -32.54 -7.76 -4.68
CA GLY A 138 -32.98 -9.00 -5.31
C GLY A 138 -32.05 -10.17 -4.97
N ARG A 139 -32.61 -11.35 -4.73
CA ARG A 139 -31.83 -12.59 -4.58
C ARG A 139 -31.04 -12.84 -5.88
N LEU A 140 -29.75 -13.16 -5.76
CA LEU A 140 -28.93 -13.56 -6.90
C LEU A 140 -29.58 -14.76 -7.60
N SER A 141 -29.56 -14.77 -8.93
CA SER A 141 -29.96 -15.95 -9.71
C SER A 141 -29.03 -17.11 -9.39
N ASP A 142 -29.54 -18.34 -9.45
CA ASP A 142 -28.75 -19.53 -9.14
C ASP A 142 -27.52 -19.69 -10.04
N ALA A 143 -27.58 -19.29 -11.31
CA ALA A 143 -26.45 -19.30 -12.24
C ALA A 143 -25.27 -18.43 -11.75
N HIS A 144 -25.54 -17.16 -11.45
CA HIS A 144 -24.50 -16.29 -10.91
C HIS A 144 -24.00 -16.71 -9.51
N ARG A 145 -24.83 -17.39 -8.71
CA ARG A 145 -24.37 -17.95 -7.43
C ARG A 145 -23.36 -19.06 -7.67
N ALA A 146 -23.65 -19.97 -8.62
CA ALA A 146 -22.71 -21.01 -9.02
C ALA A 146 -21.39 -20.41 -9.53
N GLU A 147 -21.45 -19.37 -10.36
CA GLU A 147 -20.26 -18.68 -10.85
C GLU A 147 -19.40 -18.08 -9.71
N ALA A 148 -20.03 -17.48 -8.70
CA ALA A 148 -19.34 -16.98 -7.52
C ALA A 148 -18.71 -18.12 -6.71
N ASP A 149 -19.45 -19.21 -6.51
CA ASP A 149 -18.98 -20.39 -5.78
C ASP A 149 -17.76 -21.03 -6.48
N ASP A 150 -17.79 -21.13 -7.81
CA ASP A 150 -16.70 -21.69 -8.61
C ASP A 150 -15.48 -20.74 -8.64
N ALA A 151 -15.70 -19.42 -8.70
CA ALA A 151 -14.62 -18.44 -8.56
C ALA A 151 -13.91 -18.55 -7.20
N LEU A 152 -14.66 -18.70 -6.11
CA LEU A 152 -14.07 -18.88 -4.79
C LEU A 152 -13.35 -20.23 -4.68
N LEU A 153 -13.90 -21.28 -5.26
CA LEU A 153 -13.26 -22.59 -5.28
C LEU A 153 -11.92 -22.55 -6.03
N ARG A 154 -11.86 -21.91 -7.20
CA ARG A 154 -10.59 -21.67 -7.92
C ARG A 154 -9.59 -20.92 -7.06
N ALA A 155 -10.01 -19.84 -6.41
CA ALA A 155 -9.14 -19.05 -5.54
C ALA A 155 -8.58 -19.88 -4.37
N LEU A 156 -9.37 -20.79 -3.80
CA LEU A 156 -8.96 -21.68 -2.70
C LEU A 156 -8.04 -22.83 -3.15
N LEU A 157 -8.18 -23.29 -4.39
CA LEU A 157 -7.30 -24.32 -4.95
C LEU A 157 -5.94 -23.73 -5.33
N VAL A 158 -5.91 -22.53 -5.93
CA VAL A 158 -4.67 -21.84 -6.28
C VAL A 158 -3.98 -21.29 -5.02
N HIS A 159 -4.71 -20.56 -4.17
CA HIS A 159 -4.17 -19.79 -3.05
C HIS A 159 -4.77 -20.17 -1.68
N PRO A 160 -4.64 -21.42 -1.20
CA PRO A 160 -5.17 -21.82 0.10
C PRO A 160 -4.55 -21.05 1.27
N ALA A 161 -3.27 -20.66 1.16
CA ALA A 161 -2.57 -19.89 2.20
C ALA A 161 -3.11 -18.47 2.38
N ALA A 162 -3.72 -17.88 1.34
CA ALA A 162 -4.38 -16.58 1.46
C ALA A 162 -5.60 -16.65 2.39
N ALA A 163 -6.39 -17.72 2.31
CA ALA A 163 -7.54 -17.95 3.19
C ALA A 163 -7.08 -18.15 4.64
N THR A 164 -6.06 -18.98 4.87
CA THR A 164 -5.55 -19.23 6.23
C THR A 164 -4.93 -17.97 6.84
N ALA A 165 -4.15 -17.21 6.08
CA ALA A 165 -3.60 -15.91 6.50
C ALA A 165 -4.71 -14.92 6.87
N THR A 166 -5.77 -14.84 6.07
CA THR A 166 -6.93 -13.96 6.31
C THR A 166 -7.68 -14.34 7.59
N LEU A 167 -7.91 -15.64 7.82
CA LEU A 167 -8.59 -16.13 9.02
C LEU A 167 -7.76 -15.89 10.28
N ASN A 168 -6.46 -16.13 10.22
CA ASN A 168 -5.53 -15.84 11.31
C ASN A 168 -5.52 -14.34 11.64
N ARG A 169 -5.48 -13.48 10.61
CA ARG A 169 -5.44 -12.03 10.79
C ARG A 169 -6.70 -11.46 11.42
N MET A 170 -7.86 -12.08 11.19
CA MET A 170 -9.14 -11.63 11.72
C MET A 170 -9.30 -11.90 13.23
N GLU A 171 -8.58 -12.89 13.78
CA GLU A 171 -8.68 -13.33 15.18
C GLU A 171 -10.14 -13.56 15.64
N SER A 172 -10.96 -14.16 14.77
CA SER A 172 -12.39 -14.35 15.03
C SER A 172 -12.63 -15.57 15.93
N SER A 173 -13.27 -15.36 17.08
CA SER A 173 -13.68 -16.44 17.98
C SER A 173 -14.64 -17.43 17.32
N SER A 174 -15.44 -16.97 16.34
CA SER A 174 -16.31 -17.81 15.52
C SER A 174 -15.55 -18.82 14.65
N VAL A 175 -14.26 -18.58 14.39
CA VAL A 175 -13.39 -19.49 13.64
C VAL A 175 -12.63 -20.39 14.61
N SER A 176 -11.95 -19.83 15.61
CA SER A 176 -11.10 -20.61 16.52
C SER A 176 -11.90 -21.58 17.40
N GLY A 177 -13.15 -21.25 17.75
CA GLY A 177 -14.01 -22.08 18.60
C GLY A 177 -14.82 -23.16 17.86
N ASP A 178 -14.96 -23.06 16.53
CA ASP A 178 -15.82 -23.95 15.74
C ASP A 178 -15.07 -25.23 15.35
N ALA A 179 -15.67 -26.39 15.69
CA ALA A 179 -15.10 -27.70 15.42
C ALA A 179 -14.91 -28.00 13.93
N ALA A 180 -15.80 -27.50 13.09
CA ALA A 180 -15.72 -27.77 11.67
C ALA A 180 -14.74 -26.83 10.97
N TRP A 181 -14.56 -25.59 11.45
CA TRP A 181 -13.40 -24.79 11.03
C TRP A 181 -12.09 -25.48 11.36
N ARG A 182 -11.94 -25.98 12.59
CA ARG A 182 -10.74 -26.76 12.99
C ARG A 182 -10.52 -27.98 12.11
N SER A 183 -11.57 -28.73 11.80
CA SER A 183 -11.49 -29.91 10.93
C SER A 183 -11.00 -29.55 9.53
N VAL A 184 -11.55 -28.50 8.93
CA VAL A 184 -11.22 -28.08 7.56
C VAL A 184 -9.80 -27.50 7.48
N LEU A 185 -9.41 -26.67 8.45
CA LEU A 185 -8.08 -26.05 8.48
C LEU A 185 -6.96 -27.03 8.82
N SER A 186 -7.30 -28.19 9.41
CA SER A 186 -6.35 -29.27 9.67
C SER A 186 -6.11 -30.16 8.45
N HIS A 187 -6.88 -29.98 7.37
CA HIS A 187 -6.64 -30.68 6.11
C HIS A 187 -5.28 -30.27 5.50
N PRO A 188 -4.46 -31.19 4.95
CA PRO A 188 -3.12 -30.88 4.44
C PRO A 188 -3.08 -29.68 3.47
N HIS A 189 -4.05 -29.61 2.56
CA HIS A 189 -4.23 -28.49 1.61
C HIS A 189 -4.25 -27.10 2.24
N PHE A 190 -4.70 -26.97 3.50
CA PHE A 190 -4.73 -25.70 4.23
C PHE A 190 -3.64 -25.61 5.30
N ALA A 191 -3.39 -26.70 6.02
CA ALA A 191 -2.43 -26.74 7.12
C ALA A 191 -0.99 -26.46 6.66
N HIS A 192 -0.61 -26.97 5.47
CA HIS A 192 0.73 -26.82 4.91
C HIS A 192 0.81 -25.81 3.76
N ALA A 193 -0.30 -25.14 3.45
CA ALA A 193 -0.44 -24.24 2.31
C ALA A 193 0.64 -23.16 2.23
N ARG A 194 1.06 -22.63 3.38
CA ARG A 194 2.09 -21.58 3.44
C ARG A 194 3.48 -22.16 3.20
N ASP A 195 3.80 -23.29 3.84
CA ASP A 195 5.10 -23.95 3.71
C ASP A 195 5.34 -24.47 2.28
N GLU A 196 4.28 -24.97 1.62
CA GLU A 196 4.31 -25.44 0.23
C GLU A 196 4.30 -24.31 -0.82
N CYS A 197 4.18 -23.05 -0.40
CA CYS A 197 4.17 -21.91 -1.32
C CYS A 197 5.53 -21.71 -2.00
N GLY A 198 6.63 -21.84 -1.24
CA GLY A 198 8.01 -21.77 -1.72
C GLY A 198 8.46 -20.45 -2.37
N SER A 199 7.61 -19.42 -2.38
CA SER A 199 7.85 -18.15 -3.08
C SER A 199 7.72 -16.98 -2.11
N ALA A 200 8.85 -16.32 -1.80
CA ALA A 200 8.88 -15.18 -0.88
C ALA A 200 8.02 -14.00 -1.37
N SER A 201 7.89 -13.86 -2.69
CA SER A 201 7.01 -12.87 -3.32
C SER A 201 5.54 -13.16 -3.03
N LEU A 202 5.10 -14.40 -3.23
CA LEU A 202 3.70 -14.79 -3.03
C LEU A 202 3.31 -14.80 -1.55
N GLU A 203 4.21 -15.22 -0.66
CA GLU A 203 4.00 -15.10 0.78
C GLU A 203 3.76 -13.65 1.22
N ARG A 204 4.56 -12.71 0.71
CA ARG A 204 4.36 -11.28 0.97
C ARG A 204 2.99 -10.80 0.50
N LEU A 205 2.54 -11.24 -0.68
CA LEU A 205 1.21 -10.90 -1.19
C LEU A 205 0.08 -11.49 -0.32
N TYR A 206 0.25 -12.68 0.24
CA TYR A 206 -0.72 -13.23 1.20
C TYR A 206 -0.83 -12.39 2.46
N ASP A 207 0.29 -11.89 2.98
CA ASP A 207 0.30 -11.05 4.18
C ASP A 207 -0.38 -9.70 3.91
N VAL A 208 -0.05 -9.06 2.78
CA VAL A 208 -0.69 -7.82 2.34
C VAL A 208 -2.20 -8.03 2.11
N PHE A 209 -2.58 -9.11 1.43
CA PHE A 209 -3.98 -9.45 1.20
C PHE A 209 -4.72 -9.65 2.52
N ALA A 210 -4.18 -10.45 3.44
CA ALA A 210 -4.80 -10.72 4.73
C ALA A 210 -4.98 -9.44 5.56
N GLU A 211 -3.93 -8.60 5.65
CA GLU A 211 -4.00 -7.31 6.34
C GLU A 211 -5.11 -6.44 5.74
N ARG A 212 -5.17 -6.33 4.41
CA ARG A 212 -6.11 -5.43 3.75
C ARG A 212 -7.54 -5.95 3.77
N HIS A 213 -7.76 -7.24 3.51
CA HIS A 213 -9.06 -7.81 3.13
C HIS A 213 -9.80 -8.54 4.25
N HIS A 214 -9.16 -8.84 5.39
CA HIS A 214 -9.80 -9.63 6.46
C HIS A 214 -11.18 -9.08 6.88
N LEU A 215 -11.39 -7.77 6.92
CA LEU A 215 -12.69 -7.20 7.28
C LEU A 215 -13.83 -7.51 6.29
N LEU A 216 -13.54 -7.80 5.02
CA LEU A 216 -14.56 -8.20 4.04
C LEU A 216 -15.11 -9.59 4.33
N TRP A 217 -14.30 -10.45 4.95
CA TRP A 217 -14.66 -11.83 5.28
C TRP A 217 -15.27 -11.97 6.66
N ARG A 218 -15.24 -10.92 7.49
CA ARG A 218 -15.76 -10.93 8.86
C ARG A 218 -17.27 -11.18 8.99
N PRO A 219 -18.15 -10.71 8.09
CA PRO A 219 -19.58 -10.99 8.19
C PRO A 219 -19.88 -12.50 8.19
N ASP A 220 -20.82 -12.94 9.04
CA ASP A 220 -21.09 -14.38 9.23
C ASP A 220 -21.50 -15.10 7.94
N GLU A 221 -22.19 -14.40 7.03
CA GLU A 221 -22.55 -14.97 5.72
C GLU A 221 -21.31 -15.26 4.87
N ALA A 222 -20.34 -14.33 4.86
CA ALA A 222 -19.07 -14.52 4.16
C ALA A 222 -18.24 -15.63 4.80
N LEU A 223 -18.18 -15.70 6.14
CA LEU A 223 -17.50 -16.79 6.86
C LEU A 223 -18.12 -18.15 6.56
N ARG A 224 -19.46 -18.29 6.63
CA ARG A 224 -20.12 -19.56 6.31
C ARG A 224 -19.88 -19.98 4.87
N TRP A 225 -19.92 -19.02 3.94
CA TRP A 225 -19.64 -19.28 2.54
C TRP A 225 -18.20 -19.73 2.32
N LEU A 226 -17.23 -19.02 2.91
CA LEU A 226 -15.81 -19.40 2.87
C LEU A 226 -15.59 -20.79 3.45
N ARG A 227 -16.19 -21.13 4.60
CA ARG A 227 -16.07 -22.47 5.19
C ARG A 227 -16.58 -23.56 4.27
N SER A 228 -17.77 -23.35 3.69
CA SER A 228 -18.35 -24.31 2.75
C SER A 228 -17.49 -24.48 1.50
N ALA A 229 -16.88 -23.41 1.02
CA ALA A 229 -15.95 -23.46 -0.12
C ALA A 229 -14.63 -24.17 0.25
N CYS A 230 -14.09 -23.95 1.46
CA CYS A 230 -12.92 -24.70 1.94
C CYS A 230 -13.22 -26.20 2.09
N GLU A 231 -14.40 -26.58 2.60
CA GLU A 231 -14.86 -27.97 2.66
C GLU A 231 -14.94 -28.60 1.24
N ARG A 232 -15.42 -27.84 0.25
CA ARG A 232 -15.44 -28.27 -1.16
C ARG A 232 -14.03 -28.43 -1.72
N ALA A 233 -13.13 -27.47 -1.45
CA ALA A 233 -11.74 -27.52 -1.91
C ALA A 233 -11.01 -28.74 -1.35
N ALA A 234 -11.16 -29.03 -0.05
CA ALA A 234 -10.59 -30.22 0.58
C ALA A 234 -11.10 -31.50 -0.10
N ARG A 235 -12.42 -31.63 -0.31
CA ARG A 235 -13.00 -32.79 -1.02
C ARG A 235 -12.54 -32.90 -2.47
N ALA A 236 -12.32 -31.79 -3.15
CA ALA A 236 -11.84 -31.79 -4.53
C ALA A 236 -10.41 -32.34 -4.60
N VAL A 237 -9.54 -31.91 -3.66
CA VAL A 237 -8.15 -32.37 -3.55
C VAL A 237 -8.06 -33.85 -3.16
N ASP A 238 -8.96 -34.33 -2.28
CA ASP A 238 -9.03 -35.74 -1.89
C ASP A 238 -9.67 -36.65 -2.97
N GLY A 239 -10.44 -36.05 -3.89
CA GLY A 239 -11.12 -36.76 -4.95
C GLY A 239 -10.14 -37.29 -6.00
N PRO A 240 -10.49 -38.35 -6.76
CA PRO A 240 -9.65 -38.76 -7.88
C PRO A 240 -9.61 -37.64 -8.92
N ASP A 241 -8.41 -37.34 -9.44
CA ASP A 241 -8.11 -36.21 -10.35
C ASP A 241 -9.10 -36.11 -11.54
N GLU A 242 -9.56 -37.25 -12.07
CA GLU A 242 -10.47 -37.30 -13.22
C GLU A 242 -11.94 -36.97 -12.86
N SER A 243 -12.34 -37.00 -11.58
CA SER A 243 -13.75 -36.86 -11.18
C SER A 243 -14.17 -35.45 -10.81
N THR A 244 -13.23 -34.58 -10.42
CA THR A 244 -13.52 -33.22 -9.95
C THR A 244 -12.73 -32.22 -10.78
N THR A 245 -13.30 -31.81 -11.91
CA THR A 245 -12.74 -30.75 -12.74
C THR A 245 -13.52 -29.46 -12.59
N ILE A 246 -12.81 -28.33 -12.57
CA ILE A 246 -13.38 -26.98 -12.59
C ILE A 246 -12.82 -26.32 -13.84
N ASP A 247 -13.71 -25.92 -14.76
CA ASP A 247 -13.33 -25.41 -16.09
C ASP A 247 -12.44 -26.39 -16.88
N GLY A 248 -12.57 -27.69 -16.62
CA GLY A 248 -11.73 -28.73 -17.23
C GLY A 248 -10.34 -28.91 -16.60
N LEU A 249 -10.05 -28.22 -15.49
CA LEU A 249 -8.80 -28.31 -14.74
C LEU A 249 -8.98 -29.13 -13.46
N THR A 250 -7.97 -29.92 -13.13
CA THR A 250 -7.87 -30.69 -11.88
C THR A 250 -7.31 -29.82 -10.75
N PRO A 251 -7.48 -30.22 -9.47
CA PRO A 251 -6.82 -29.55 -8.35
C PRO A 251 -5.30 -29.43 -8.52
N THR A 252 -4.66 -30.45 -9.09
CA THR A 252 -3.22 -30.49 -9.36
C THR A 252 -2.82 -29.44 -10.41
N ASP A 253 -3.66 -29.18 -11.41
CA ASP A 253 -3.40 -28.13 -12.41
C ASP A 253 -3.38 -26.74 -11.78
N PHE A 254 -4.24 -26.46 -10.79
CA PHE A 254 -4.22 -25.18 -10.08
C PHE A 254 -2.93 -24.96 -9.27
N VAL A 255 -2.34 -26.04 -8.74
CA VAL A 255 -1.02 -25.99 -8.09
C VAL A 255 0.07 -25.68 -9.11
N ALA A 256 0.02 -26.30 -10.30
CA ALA A 256 0.95 -26.02 -11.39
C ALA A 256 0.84 -24.55 -11.86
N ILE A 257 -0.38 -24.05 -12.08
CA ILE A 257 -0.65 -22.65 -12.45
C ILE A 257 -0.05 -21.68 -11.42
N ARG A 258 -0.22 -21.96 -10.12
CA ARG A 258 0.43 -21.17 -9.06
C ARG A 258 1.95 -21.18 -9.22
N GLY A 259 2.54 -22.35 -9.41
CA GLY A 259 4.00 -22.52 -9.52
C GLY A 259 4.60 -21.87 -10.77
N GLU A 260 3.86 -21.84 -11.88
CA GLU A 260 4.25 -21.13 -13.10
C GLU A 260 4.17 -19.61 -12.94
N THR A 261 3.12 -19.12 -12.28
CA THR A 261 2.91 -17.68 -12.04
C THR A 261 3.88 -17.13 -10.99
N PHE A 262 4.09 -17.88 -9.91
CA PHE A 262 4.93 -17.52 -8.77
C PHE A 262 5.93 -18.65 -8.49
N PRO A 263 7.01 -18.74 -9.29
CA PRO A 263 8.01 -19.78 -9.11
C PRO A 263 8.67 -19.68 -7.73
N ALA A 264 9.10 -20.84 -7.23
CA ALA A 264 9.80 -20.93 -5.96
C ALA A 264 11.08 -20.10 -6.01
N SER A 265 11.20 -19.11 -5.13
CA SER A 265 12.30 -18.16 -5.14
C SER A 265 12.43 -17.46 -3.79
N ALA A 266 13.68 -17.29 -3.34
CA ALA A 266 14.00 -16.45 -2.18
C ALA A 266 13.91 -14.96 -2.49
N HIS A 267 13.96 -14.57 -3.78
CA HIS A 267 13.83 -13.17 -4.18
C HIS A 267 12.37 -12.71 -4.02
N ASN A 268 12.18 -11.64 -3.24
CA ASN A 268 10.88 -11.03 -3.02
C ASN A 268 10.73 -9.74 -3.84
N ALA A 269 10.02 -9.83 -4.96
CA ALA A 269 9.70 -8.70 -5.84
C ALA A 269 8.80 -7.65 -5.16
N TYR A 270 8.10 -8.02 -4.09
CA TYR A 270 7.20 -7.17 -3.32
C TYR A 270 7.78 -6.76 -1.97
N SER A 271 9.10 -6.88 -1.80
CA SER A 271 9.79 -6.56 -0.54
C SER A 271 9.61 -5.11 -0.10
N TYR A 272 9.42 -4.19 -1.06
CA TYR A 272 9.14 -2.78 -0.85
C TYR A 272 7.75 -2.49 -0.25
N LEU A 273 6.83 -3.46 -0.27
CA LEU A 273 5.51 -3.32 0.34
C LEU A 273 5.59 -3.58 1.84
N ALA A 274 5.44 -2.53 2.64
CA ALA A 274 5.20 -2.68 4.08
C ALA A 274 3.77 -3.17 4.31
N VAL A 275 3.59 -4.26 5.07
CA VAL A 275 2.25 -4.83 5.30
C VAL A 275 1.37 -3.85 6.08
N GLU A 276 1.98 -3.12 7.01
CA GLU A 276 1.33 -2.13 7.89
C GLU A 276 0.68 -0.99 7.11
N ASP A 277 1.22 -0.67 5.93
CA ASP A 277 0.67 0.36 5.06
C ASP A 277 -0.72 0.01 4.54
N PHE A 278 -1.07 -1.27 4.54
CA PHE A 278 -2.38 -1.77 4.12
C PHE A 278 -3.37 -1.88 5.28
N SER A 279 -2.97 -1.51 6.49
CA SER A 279 -3.84 -1.49 7.67
C SER A 279 -4.67 -0.21 7.77
N ASP A 280 -5.93 -0.34 8.21
CA ASP A 280 -6.75 0.79 8.65
C ASP A 280 -6.43 1.22 10.09
N VAL A 281 -5.64 0.42 10.83
CA VAL A 281 -5.24 0.77 12.20
C VAL A 281 -4.21 1.88 12.15
N VAL A 282 -4.57 3.05 12.67
CA VAL A 282 -3.60 4.12 12.93
C VAL A 282 -2.77 3.71 14.14
N LYS A 283 -1.59 3.11 13.91
CA LYS A 283 -0.52 3.22 14.89
C LYS A 283 -0.25 4.71 15.02
N ARG A 284 -0.48 5.31 16.20
CA ARG A 284 -0.02 6.67 16.46
C ARG A 284 1.48 6.66 16.12
N GLN A 285 1.89 7.41 15.11
CA GLN A 285 3.31 7.68 14.95
C GLN A 285 3.76 8.27 16.28
N LEU A 286 4.78 7.68 16.89
CA LEU A 286 5.46 8.33 17.99
C LEU A 286 5.97 9.68 17.45
N ASP A 287 5.96 10.71 18.28
CA ASP A 287 6.20 12.10 17.86
C ASP A 287 7.54 12.26 17.09
N GLU A 288 8.49 11.36 17.30
CA GLU A 288 9.84 11.29 16.70
C GLU A 288 9.84 10.92 15.20
N GLU A 289 8.83 10.21 14.71
CA GLU A 289 8.75 9.72 13.32
C GLU A 289 7.99 10.65 12.38
N ASN A 290 7.32 11.69 12.91
CA ASN A 290 6.58 12.66 12.11
C ASN A 290 7.54 13.77 11.62
N PRO A 291 7.85 13.85 10.31
CA PRO A 291 8.82 14.82 9.78
C PRO A 291 8.44 16.28 10.05
N PHE A 292 7.15 16.56 10.29
CA PHE A 292 6.63 17.91 10.57
C PHE A 292 6.66 18.27 12.05
N MET A 293 6.84 17.29 12.95
CA MET A 293 6.91 17.48 14.40
C MET A 293 8.30 17.19 14.96
N ARG A 294 9.25 16.71 14.12
CA ARG A 294 10.66 16.64 14.48
C ARG A 294 11.11 18.00 14.97
N ARG A 295 11.48 18.06 16.25
CA ARG A 295 12.20 19.20 16.79
C ARG A 295 13.47 19.34 15.95
N PRO A 296 13.87 20.55 15.52
CA PRO A 296 15.21 20.75 14.99
C PRO A 296 16.20 20.11 15.98
N PRO A 297 17.23 19.38 15.51
CA PRO A 297 18.19 18.77 16.41
C PRO A 297 18.66 19.85 17.38
N GLN A 298 18.55 19.57 18.67
CA GLN A 298 19.10 20.50 19.65
C GLN A 298 20.62 20.54 19.41
N PRO A 299 21.27 21.70 19.57
CA PRO A 299 22.70 21.88 19.23
C PRO A 299 23.65 20.91 19.95
N ASP A 300 23.17 20.13 20.91
CA ASP A 300 23.83 19.07 21.64
C ASP A 300 23.85 17.69 20.94
N GLU A 301 23.02 17.43 19.93
CA GLU A 301 23.02 16.14 19.19
C GLU A 301 23.94 16.11 17.95
N MET A 302 24.44 17.25 17.51
CA MET A 302 25.53 17.31 16.54
C MET A 302 26.86 17.37 17.28
N ASP A 303 27.53 16.23 17.45
CA ASP A 303 28.90 16.20 17.97
C ASP A 303 29.88 16.67 16.88
N PHE A 304 29.76 17.95 16.51
CA PHE A 304 30.56 18.66 15.51
C PHE A 304 32.07 18.59 15.86
N ALA A 305 32.38 18.42 17.15
CA ALA A 305 33.72 18.21 17.66
C ALA A 305 34.31 16.84 17.23
N ALA A 306 33.49 15.79 17.20
CA ALA A 306 33.91 14.46 16.73
C ALA A 306 34.15 14.44 15.21
N GLU A 307 33.36 15.18 14.44
CA GLU A 307 33.51 15.28 12.98
C GLU A 307 34.75 16.10 12.56
N LEU A 308 35.11 17.13 13.34
CA LEU A 308 36.31 17.95 13.10
C LEU A 308 37.58 17.39 13.79
N GLY A 309 37.45 16.36 14.63
CA GLY A 309 38.56 15.79 15.40
C GLY A 309 39.14 16.75 16.45
N VAL A 310 38.34 17.67 16.96
CA VAL A 310 38.77 18.73 17.90
C VAL A 310 38.19 18.44 19.28
N ASP A 311 38.92 18.80 20.34
CA ASP A 311 38.40 18.71 21.70
C ASP A 311 37.14 19.56 21.88
N ARG A 312 36.07 18.95 22.39
CA ARG A 312 34.75 19.57 22.52
C ARG A 312 34.76 20.78 23.46
N HIS A 313 35.56 20.78 24.51
CA HIS A 313 35.64 21.93 25.42
C HIS A 313 36.36 23.09 24.74
N ALA A 314 37.46 22.81 24.03
CA ALA A 314 38.16 23.83 23.25
C ALA A 314 37.29 24.44 22.14
N LEU A 315 36.45 23.63 21.48
CA LEU A 315 35.50 24.11 20.48
C LEU A 315 34.42 25.01 21.11
N MET A 316 33.86 24.61 22.25
CA MET A 316 32.85 25.41 22.95
C MET A 316 33.44 26.72 23.49
N ASP A 317 34.66 26.71 24.01
CA ASP A 317 35.36 27.92 24.46
C ASP A 317 35.58 28.90 23.28
N ALA A 318 35.99 28.38 22.12
CA ALA A 318 36.16 29.18 20.90
C ALA A 318 34.84 29.77 20.39
N VAL A 319 33.74 29.01 20.46
CA VAL A 319 32.40 29.50 20.08
C VAL A 319 31.92 30.60 21.02
N VAL A 320 32.12 30.44 22.33
CA VAL A 320 31.76 31.46 23.33
C VAL A 320 32.58 32.74 23.14
N GLU A 321 33.87 32.62 22.83
CA GLU A 321 34.72 33.77 22.52
C GLU A 321 34.29 34.47 21.22
N MET A 322 33.96 33.69 20.19
CA MET A 322 33.43 34.18 18.91
C MET A 322 32.12 34.97 19.10
N GLU A 323 31.17 34.43 19.88
CA GLU A 323 29.89 35.10 20.18
C GLU A 323 30.09 36.40 20.95
N ARG A 324 31.00 36.39 21.94
CA ARG A 324 31.32 37.59 22.74
C ARG A 324 31.94 38.71 21.90
N GLU A 325 32.76 38.36 20.91
CA GLU A 325 33.32 39.34 19.97
C GLU A 325 32.29 39.88 18.99
N LEU A 326 31.41 39.03 18.46
CA LEU A 326 30.29 39.46 17.62
C LEU A 326 29.35 40.40 18.37
N GLU A 327 29.08 40.13 19.64
CA GLU A 327 28.29 41.00 20.50
C GLU A 327 28.97 42.36 20.74
N ALA A 328 30.29 42.39 20.90
CA ALA A 328 31.06 43.62 21.02
C ALA A 328 31.08 44.47 19.73
N MET A 329 30.90 43.85 18.55
CA MET A 329 30.79 44.55 17.26
C MET A 329 29.39 45.11 16.96
N GLY A 330 28.39 44.77 17.79
CA GLY A 330 27.03 45.32 17.71
C GLY A 330 26.02 44.42 16.98
N PRO A 331 24.72 44.80 17.05
CA PRO A 331 23.60 43.93 16.67
C PRO A 331 23.59 43.54 15.19
N ASP A 332 24.00 44.44 14.29
CA ASP A 332 24.05 44.17 12.85
C ASP A 332 25.10 43.12 12.47
N ALA A 333 26.22 43.07 13.20
CA ALA A 333 27.26 42.07 13.00
C ALA A 333 26.79 40.69 13.47
N MET A 334 26.06 40.66 14.59
CA MET A 334 25.51 39.43 15.16
C MET A 334 24.39 38.84 14.27
N GLU A 335 23.51 39.68 13.71
CA GLU A 335 22.48 39.25 12.76
C GLU A 335 23.09 38.72 11.45
N ARG A 336 24.16 39.36 10.96
CA ARG A 336 24.88 38.88 9.77
C ARG A 336 25.54 37.52 9.99
N ALA A 337 26.21 37.32 11.13
CA ALA A 337 26.84 36.05 11.45
C ALA A 337 25.83 34.91 11.64
N ARG A 338 24.63 35.18 12.19
CA ARG A 338 23.55 34.19 12.31
C ARG A 338 23.03 33.67 10.97
N ASN A 339 23.15 34.48 9.92
CA ASN A 339 22.73 34.12 8.57
C ASN A 339 23.88 33.49 7.74
N MET A 340 25.05 33.25 8.33
CA MET A 340 26.24 32.64 7.71
C MET A 340 26.51 31.25 8.29
N GLY A 341 27.19 30.39 7.52
CA GLY A 341 27.72 29.14 8.05
C GLY A 341 28.90 29.36 9.03
N PRO A 342 29.24 28.38 9.89
CA PRO A 342 30.26 28.55 10.94
C PRO A 342 31.64 28.96 10.40
N ALA A 343 32.06 28.38 9.27
CA ALA A 343 33.33 28.69 8.62
C ALA A 343 33.35 30.09 7.98
N GLU A 344 32.20 30.59 7.52
CA GLU A 344 32.08 31.94 6.96
C GLU A 344 32.04 33.00 8.05
N ALA A 345 31.36 32.73 9.17
CA ALA A 345 31.34 33.59 10.34
C ALA A 345 32.75 33.76 10.96
N ALA A 346 33.55 32.70 11.03
CA ALA A 346 34.94 32.77 11.49
C ALA A 346 35.81 33.66 10.59
N ARG A 347 35.70 33.51 9.26
CA ARG A 347 36.41 34.37 8.29
C ARG A 347 35.98 35.82 8.37
N PHE A 348 34.68 36.07 8.60
CA PHE A 348 34.15 37.41 8.81
C PHE A 348 34.78 38.10 10.03
N LEU A 349 34.93 37.36 11.14
CA LEU A 349 35.60 37.85 12.34
C LEU A 349 37.10 38.09 12.14
N GLU A 350 37.81 37.19 11.47
CA GLU A 350 39.23 37.40 11.15
C GLU A 350 39.44 38.66 10.29
N ALA A 351 38.58 38.87 9.29
CA ALA A 351 38.60 40.08 8.48
C ALA A 351 38.30 41.35 9.30
N ALA A 352 37.36 41.27 10.24
CA ALA A 352 37.04 42.38 11.14
C ALA A 352 38.21 42.71 12.09
N ARG A 353 38.88 41.68 12.65
CA ARG A 353 40.09 41.82 13.48
C ARG A 353 41.23 42.45 12.71
N ALA A 354 41.47 42.02 11.46
CA ALA A 354 42.49 42.59 10.58
C ALA A 354 42.21 44.09 10.29
N ALA A 355 40.96 44.44 10.00
CA ALA A 355 40.55 45.82 9.76
C ALA A 355 40.65 46.72 11.00
N ALA A 356 40.45 46.17 12.20
CA ALA A 356 40.63 46.89 13.46
C ALA A 356 42.11 47.16 13.76
N ASN A 357 42.99 46.19 13.50
CA ASN A 357 44.44 46.34 13.69
C ASN A 357 45.05 47.38 12.74
N ASP A 358 44.56 47.47 11.51
CA ASP A 358 45.05 48.44 10.51
C ASP A 358 44.73 49.90 10.89
N ARG A 359 43.68 50.12 11.70
CA ARG A 359 43.35 51.45 12.27
C ARG A 359 44.19 51.83 13.49
N GLY A 360 44.88 50.87 14.12
CA GLY A 360 45.70 51.07 15.32
C GLY A 360 47.17 51.43 15.07
N GLY A 361 47.66 51.28 13.83
CA GLY A 361 49.08 51.48 13.48
C GLY A 361 49.51 52.91 13.11
N GLY A 362 48.60 53.90 13.15
CA GLY A 362 48.81 55.25 12.60
C GLY A 362 49.09 56.36 13.62
N GLY A 363 49.67 56.07 14.79
CA GLY A 363 49.88 57.08 15.84
C GLY A 363 51.17 56.85 16.63
N GLY A 364 52.32 57.15 16.03
CA GLY A 364 53.63 57.00 16.69
C GLY A 364 54.77 57.61 15.89
N GLY A 365 54.71 58.92 15.63
CA GLY A 365 55.80 59.68 15.02
C GLY A 365 55.67 61.16 15.37
N GLY A 366 56.35 61.60 16.42
CA GLY A 366 56.36 63.00 16.87
C GLY A 366 56.98 63.21 18.24
N GLU A 367 58.29 62.95 18.36
CA GLU A 367 59.28 63.88 18.92
C GLU A 367 60.63 63.66 18.20
#